data_AF-A0A117PVM2-F1
#
_entry.id   AF-A0A117PVM2-F1
#
_cell.length_a   1.000
_cell.length_b   1.000
_cell.length_c   1.000
_cell.angle_alpha   90.00
_cell.angle_beta   90.00
_cell.angle_gamma   90.00
#
_symmetry.space_group_name_H-M   'P 1'
#
loop_
_entity.id
_entity.type
_entity.pdbx_description
1 polymer ?
#
loop_
_entity_poly.entity_id
_entity_poly.type
_entity_poly.pdbx_seq_one_letter_code
_entity_poly.pdbx_strand_id
1 'polypeptide(L)'
;MTSMDVQTSTLAERPDRLPAVLGMADTWPEFVTNDPVGSAHYGRIPTELPEYALFAEDERGEVVAHAFSVPFSLAAEGRGTLPARGWDQTLLWAFADLRRGTRPDTVSAISVVIAPHALGHGLSAVMLSAMRDNARAHGFREVVAPVRPNAKHREPHTPITEYAHRVRPDGLPEDPWLRVHARAGATIDSIAPASMTVGASLEEWRRWTGLPFDTPGDVEVPGALVPVRCEPERGYAVYVEPNVWMRHPL
;
A
#
# COMPACT_ATOMS: atom_id res chain seq x y z
N MET A 1 -3.84 -26.11 -4.64
CA MET A 1 -3.31 -25.02 -5.49
C MET A 1 -1.85 -25.30 -5.72
N THR A 2 -1.45 -25.45 -6.97
CA THR A 2 -0.04 -25.55 -7.37
C THR A 2 0.65 -24.25 -6.97
N SER A 3 1.66 -24.35 -6.10
CA SER A 3 2.52 -23.21 -5.76
C SER A 3 3.29 -22.84 -7.02
N MET A 4 3.29 -21.55 -7.38
CA MET A 4 4.23 -21.04 -8.37
C MET A 4 5.59 -20.93 -7.67
N ASP A 5 6.61 -21.60 -8.19
CA ASP A 5 7.96 -21.43 -7.66
C ASP A 5 8.53 -20.10 -8.14
N VAL A 6 9.06 -19.31 -7.21
CA VAL A 6 9.54 -17.96 -7.50
C VAL A 6 10.81 -17.67 -6.71
N GLN A 7 11.71 -16.94 -7.34
CA GLN A 7 12.90 -16.40 -6.69
C GLN A 7 12.67 -14.92 -6.38
N THR A 8 12.92 -14.50 -5.14
CA THR A 8 12.87 -13.09 -4.75
C THR A 8 14.26 -12.45 -4.79
N SER A 9 14.33 -11.19 -5.18
CA SER A 9 15.56 -10.39 -5.19
C SER A 9 15.24 -8.91 -5.00
N THR A 10 16.23 -8.13 -4.58
CA THR A 10 16.14 -6.66 -4.55
C THR A 10 16.62 -6.04 -5.85
N LEU A 11 16.17 -4.82 -6.16
CA LEU A 11 16.73 -4.04 -7.26
C LEU A 11 18.17 -3.60 -7.01
N ALA A 12 18.65 -3.63 -5.76
CA ALA A 12 20.06 -3.42 -5.44
C ALA A 12 20.93 -4.59 -5.92
N GLU A 13 20.44 -5.83 -5.80
CA GLU A 13 21.14 -7.04 -6.27
C GLU A 13 21.02 -7.21 -7.79
N ARG A 14 19.88 -6.83 -8.37
CA ARG A 14 19.53 -7.04 -9.78
C ARG A 14 19.01 -5.77 -10.43
N PRO A 15 19.84 -4.71 -10.56
CA PRO A 15 19.42 -3.43 -11.14
C PRO A 15 18.99 -3.53 -12.61
N ASP A 16 19.45 -4.57 -13.33
CA ASP A 16 19.03 -4.87 -14.70
C ASP A 16 17.53 -5.13 -14.84
N ARG A 17 16.84 -5.49 -13.74
CA ARG A 17 15.41 -5.79 -13.72
C ARG A 17 14.50 -4.58 -13.53
N LEU A 18 15.05 -3.38 -13.28
CA LEU A 18 14.27 -2.18 -13.06
C LEU A 18 13.20 -1.92 -14.14
N PRO A 19 13.49 -1.99 -15.46
CA PRO A 19 12.48 -1.77 -16.48
C PRO A 19 11.35 -2.81 -16.45
N ALA A 20 11.67 -4.06 -16.13
CA ALA A 20 10.68 -5.13 -16.05
C ALA A 20 9.78 -4.98 -14.82
N VAL A 21 10.35 -4.59 -13.67
CA VAL A 21 9.61 -4.30 -12.45
C VAL A 21 8.65 -3.12 -12.65
N LEU A 22 9.13 -2.01 -13.23
CA LEU A 22 8.30 -0.82 -13.50
C LEU A 22 7.27 -1.02 -14.61
N GLY A 23 7.54 -1.93 -15.55
CA GLY A 23 6.63 -2.27 -16.65
C GLY A 23 5.62 -3.37 -16.31
N MET A 24 5.67 -3.94 -15.10
CA MET A 24 4.76 -5.00 -14.69
C MET A 24 3.33 -4.46 -14.60
N ALA A 25 2.37 -5.19 -15.19
CA ALA A 25 0.96 -4.83 -15.08
C ALA A 25 0.47 -4.93 -13.63
N ASP A 26 -0.36 -3.98 -13.21
CA ASP A 26 -0.99 -3.95 -11.89
C ASP A 26 -2.53 -3.91 -11.97
N THR A 27 -3.18 -3.84 -10.81
CA THR A 27 -4.64 -3.82 -10.67
C THR A 27 -5.14 -2.63 -9.84
N TRP A 28 -4.32 -1.58 -9.71
CA TRP A 28 -4.71 -0.40 -8.94
C TRP A 28 -5.82 0.37 -9.67
N PRO A 29 -6.88 0.81 -8.96
CA PRO A 29 -7.86 1.71 -9.55
C PRO A 29 -7.20 3.02 -10.00
N GLU A 30 -7.52 3.49 -11.20
CA GLU A 30 -6.87 4.67 -11.80
C GLU A 30 -6.94 5.91 -10.90
N PHE A 31 -8.08 6.18 -10.26
CA PHE A 31 -8.19 7.35 -9.37
C PHE A 31 -7.20 7.29 -8.19
N VAL A 32 -6.84 6.10 -7.68
CA VAL A 32 -5.89 5.95 -6.57
C VAL A 32 -4.47 6.31 -7.01
N THR A 33 -4.11 6.03 -8.26
CA THR A 33 -2.76 6.36 -8.77
C THR A 33 -2.58 7.86 -9.04
N ASN A 34 -3.66 8.64 -8.99
CA ASN A 34 -3.64 10.10 -9.09
C ASN A 34 -3.51 10.82 -7.73
N ASP A 35 -3.21 10.10 -6.65
CA ASP A 35 -2.78 10.73 -5.39
C ASP A 35 -1.47 11.54 -5.63
N PRO A 36 -1.44 12.85 -5.30
CA PRO A 36 -0.25 13.68 -5.46
C PRO A 36 0.98 13.18 -4.71
N VAL A 37 0.83 12.59 -3.53
CA VAL A 37 1.97 12.10 -2.73
C VAL A 37 2.57 10.85 -3.39
N GLY A 38 1.73 9.89 -3.76
CA GLY A 38 2.13 8.72 -4.53
C GLY A 38 2.80 9.09 -5.85
N SER A 39 2.21 10.02 -6.59
CA SER A 39 2.77 10.54 -7.86
C SER A 39 4.18 11.12 -7.69
N ALA A 40 4.44 11.81 -6.56
CA ALA A 40 5.72 12.44 -6.29
C ALA A 40 6.79 11.49 -5.72
N HIS A 41 6.37 10.39 -5.07
CA HIS A 41 7.27 9.58 -4.23
C HIS A 41 7.34 8.10 -4.58
N TYR A 42 6.25 7.47 -5.02
CA TYR A 42 6.20 6.02 -5.22
C TYR A 42 7.23 5.53 -6.25
N GLY A 43 7.29 6.18 -7.42
CA GLY A 43 8.23 5.83 -8.49
C GLY A 43 9.71 6.05 -8.16
N ARG A 44 10.01 6.76 -7.06
CA ARG A 44 11.38 7.01 -6.59
C ARG A 44 11.93 5.88 -5.73
N ILE A 45 11.08 5.05 -5.13
CA ILE A 45 11.49 3.93 -4.27
C ILE A 45 12.46 2.99 -4.99
N PRO A 46 12.14 2.44 -6.18
CA PRO A 46 13.01 1.47 -6.84
C PRO A 46 14.35 2.04 -7.33
N THR A 47 14.51 3.36 -7.39
CA THR A 47 15.75 4.02 -7.85
C THR A 47 16.58 4.61 -6.71
N GLU A 48 15.94 5.19 -5.69
CA GLU A 48 16.63 5.84 -4.55
C GLU A 48 16.73 4.95 -3.31
N LEU A 49 15.94 3.87 -3.24
CA LEU A 49 15.92 2.89 -2.16
C LEU A 49 15.88 1.45 -2.73
N PRO A 50 16.79 1.08 -3.66
CA PRO A 50 16.72 -0.19 -4.38
C PRO A 50 16.86 -1.43 -3.46
N GLU A 51 17.44 -1.29 -2.28
CA GLU A 51 17.53 -2.33 -1.23
C GLU A 51 16.17 -2.64 -0.60
N TYR A 52 15.21 -1.73 -0.73
CA TYR A 52 13.85 -1.85 -0.19
C TYR A 52 12.80 -2.11 -1.28
N ALA A 53 13.25 -2.27 -2.53
CA ALA A 53 12.43 -2.58 -3.68
C ALA A 53 12.67 -4.03 -4.14
N LEU A 54 11.82 -4.93 -3.66
CA LEU A 54 11.89 -6.36 -3.94
C LEU A 54 11.01 -6.72 -5.13
N PHE A 55 11.37 -7.79 -5.82
CA PHE A 55 10.57 -8.41 -6.87
C PHE A 55 10.72 -9.93 -6.84
N ALA A 56 9.78 -10.62 -7.48
CA ALA A 56 9.80 -12.06 -7.69
C ALA A 56 9.84 -12.39 -9.17
N GLU A 57 10.75 -13.28 -9.55
CA GLU A 57 10.82 -13.90 -10.87
C GLU A 57 10.29 -15.33 -10.82
N ASP A 58 9.55 -15.75 -11.84
CA ASP A 58 9.21 -17.16 -12.06
C ASP A 58 10.40 -17.94 -12.67
N GLU A 59 10.22 -19.25 -12.89
CA GLU A 59 11.24 -20.12 -13.48
C GLU A 59 11.72 -19.68 -14.88
N ARG A 60 10.93 -18.85 -15.59
CA ARG A 60 11.29 -18.31 -16.91
C ARG A 60 12.00 -16.95 -16.83
N GLY A 61 12.20 -16.43 -15.62
CA GLY A 61 12.77 -15.10 -15.40
C GLY A 61 11.78 -13.95 -15.67
N GLU A 62 10.47 -14.23 -15.68
CA GLU A 62 9.45 -13.19 -15.78
C GLU A 62 9.17 -12.59 -14.41
N VAL A 63 9.13 -11.25 -14.32
CA VAL A 63 8.74 -10.57 -13.08
C VAL A 63 7.23 -10.73 -12.88
N VAL A 64 6.83 -11.47 -11.85
CA VAL A 64 5.43 -11.80 -11.55
C VAL A 64 4.88 -11.08 -10.31
N ALA A 65 5.75 -10.47 -9.50
CA ALA A 65 5.37 -9.64 -8.38
C ALA A 65 6.47 -8.63 -8.02
N HIS A 66 6.06 -7.51 -7.41
CA HIS A 66 6.99 -6.60 -6.74
C HIS A 66 6.43 -6.07 -5.42
N ALA A 67 7.33 -5.60 -4.59
CA ALA A 67 7.11 -5.33 -3.18
C ALA A 67 7.99 -4.16 -2.75
N PHE A 68 7.39 -3.00 -2.52
CA PHE A 68 8.13 -1.80 -2.14
C PHE A 68 7.91 -1.50 -0.66
N SER A 69 9.01 -1.15 0.00
CA SER A 69 9.03 -0.67 1.37
C SER A 69 9.89 0.59 1.46
N VAL A 70 9.73 1.36 2.53
CA VAL A 70 10.57 2.54 2.78
C VAL A 70 11.00 2.58 4.24
N PRO A 71 12.29 2.82 4.52
CA PRO A 71 12.77 3.06 5.87
C PRO A 71 12.47 4.51 6.29
N PHE A 72 12.13 4.73 7.55
CA PHE A 72 11.91 6.06 8.13
C PHE A 72 12.25 6.06 9.62
N SER A 73 12.40 7.25 10.21
CA SER A 73 12.55 7.39 11.66
C SER A 73 11.21 7.71 12.30
N LEU A 74 10.60 6.73 12.96
CA LEU A 74 9.40 6.91 13.78
C LEU A 74 9.73 7.63 15.09
N ALA A 75 10.94 7.43 15.63
CA ALA A 75 11.37 8.05 16.88
C ALA A 75 11.85 9.51 16.72
N ALA A 76 11.89 10.04 15.50
CA ALA A 76 12.20 11.45 15.26
C ALA A 76 11.25 12.38 16.02
N GLU A 77 11.76 13.55 16.39
CA GLU A 77 11.03 14.55 17.17
C GLU A 77 9.67 14.87 16.52
N GLY A 78 8.60 14.78 17.32
CA GLY A 78 7.23 15.08 16.90
C GLY A 78 6.48 13.96 16.15
N ARG A 79 7.07 12.76 15.97
CA ARG A 79 6.39 11.61 15.34
C ARG A 79 5.87 10.63 16.38
N GLY A 80 6.73 9.77 16.94
CA GLY A 80 6.46 8.88 18.10
C GLY A 80 5.40 7.79 17.92
N THR A 81 4.40 8.00 17.08
CA THR A 81 3.27 7.12 16.77
C THR A 81 3.04 7.05 15.27
N LEU A 82 2.44 5.96 14.80
CA LEU A 82 2.12 5.82 13.38
C LEU A 82 1.13 6.93 12.94
N PRO A 83 1.34 7.54 11.76
CA PRO A 83 0.60 8.75 11.40
C PRO A 83 -0.84 8.42 11.01
N ALA A 84 -1.79 9.27 11.43
CA ALA A 84 -3.18 9.22 10.99
C ALA A 84 -3.35 9.41 9.47
N ARG A 85 -2.37 10.07 8.85
CA ARG A 85 -2.25 10.25 7.40
C ARG A 85 -1.52 9.09 6.69
N GLY A 86 -1.32 7.98 7.39
CA GLY A 86 -0.99 6.66 6.83
C GLY A 86 0.10 6.65 5.76
N TRP A 87 -0.24 6.05 4.63
CA TRP A 87 0.61 5.80 3.47
C TRP A 87 1.29 7.08 2.95
N ASP A 88 0.52 8.15 2.73
CA ASP A 88 1.02 9.44 2.26
C ASP A 88 2.09 10.01 3.21
N GLN A 89 1.76 10.07 4.50
CA GLN A 89 2.65 10.69 5.48
C GLN A 89 3.93 9.89 5.68
N THR A 90 3.86 8.56 5.57
CA THR A 90 5.04 7.70 5.63
C THR A 90 5.96 7.92 4.45
N LEU A 91 5.45 8.05 3.22
CA LEU A 91 6.29 8.40 2.07
C LEU A 91 6.94 9.78 2.25
N LEU A 92 6.18 10.77 2.69
CA LEU A 92 6.69 12.11 2.97
C LEU A 92 7.82 12.08 4.02
N TRP A 93 7.64 11.32 5.10
CA TRP A 93 8.65 11.15 6.14
C TRP A 93 9.88 10.42 5.63
N ALA A 94 9.73 9.26 4.98
CA ALA A 94 10.84 8.46 4.47
C ALA A 94 11.74 9.27 3.52
N PHE A 95 11.14 9.97 2.55
CA PHE A 95 11.93 10.77 1.62
C PHE A 95 12.48 12.06 2.24
N ALA A 96 11.84 12.62 3.27
CA ALA A 96 12.42 13.74 4.02
C ALA A 96 13.62 13.28 4.86
N ASP A 97 13.54 12.10 5.48
CA ASP A 97 14.61 11.49 6.27
C ASP A 97 15.80 11.14 5.39
N LEU A 98 15.55 10.53 4.22
CA LEU A 98 16.56 10.24 3.20
C LEU A 98 17.32 11.50 2.79
N ARG A 99 16.61 12.59 2.46
CA ARG A 99 17.23 13.88 2.10
C ARG A 99 18.06 14.50 3.22
N ARG A 100 17.70 14.23 4.48
CA ARG A 100 18.39 14.79 5.66
C ARG A 100 19.47 13.86 6.21
N GLY A 101 19.64 12.66 5.66
CA GLY A 101 20.51 11.64 6.24
C GLY A 101 20.06 11.19 7.64
N THR A 102 18.76 11.27 7.94
CA THR A 102 18.22 10.83 9.23
C THR A 102 18.26 9.31 9.29
N ARG A 103 18.85 8.75 10.35
CA ARG A 103 18.97 7.30 10.51
C ARG A 103 17.58 6.70 10.77
N PRO A 104 17.10 5.76 9.93
CA PRO A 104 15.81 5.12 10.14
C PRO A 104 15.85 4.13 11.32
N ASP A 105 14.71 3.93 11.95
CA ASP A 105 14.48 2.99 13.06
C ASP A 105 13.29 2.05 12.80
N THR A 106 12.47 2.36 11.81
CA THR A 106 11.30 1.59 11.37
C THR A 106 11.30 1.47 9.85
N VAL A 107 10.67 0.43 9.32
CA VAL A 107 10.40 0.27 7.88
C VAL A 107 8.90 0.08 7.66
N SER A 108 8.35 0.75 6.66
CA SER A 108 6.97 0.57 6.25
C SER A 108 6.89 -0.19 4.94
N ALA A 109 6.07 -1.24 4.88
CA ALA A 109 5.60 -1.80 3.62
C ALA A 109 4.67 -0.77 2.94
N ILE A 110 4.92 -0.48 1.66
CA ILE A 110 4.18 0.51 0.87
C ILE A 110 3.28 -0.17 -0.16
N SER A 111 3.76 -1.25 -0.80
CA SER A 111 2.95 -1.99 -1.75
C SER A 111 3.39 -3.45 -1.86
N VAL A 112 2.42 -4.33 -2.12
CA VAL A 112 2.62 -5.66 -2.69
C VAL A 112 1.76 -5.73 -3.94
N VAL A 113 2.38 -5.88 -5.10
CA VAL A 113 1.69 -5.95 -6.39
C VAL A 113 2.02 -7.28 -7.04
N ILE A 114 0.97 -7.96 -7.49
CA ILE A 114 1.07 -9.25 -8.17
C ILE A 114 0.55 -9.06 -9.59
N ALA A 115 1.26 -9.58 -10.58
CA ALA A 115 0.81 -9.56 -11.96
C ALA A 115 -0.57 -10.24 -12.08
N PRO A 116 -1.52 -9.72 -12.88
CA PRO A 116 -2.88 -10.27 -12.97
C PRO A 116 -2.94 -11.76 -13.27
N HIS A 117 -2.06 -12.25 -14.15
CA HIS A 117 -1.99 -13.66 -14.53
C HIS A 117 -1.40 -14.57 -13.44
N ALA A 118 -0.71 -14.00 -12.46
CA ALA A 118 -0.07 -14.70 -11.34
C ALA A 118 -0.90 -14.64 -10.04
N LEU A 119 -2.06 -13.97 -10.06
CA LEU A 119 -2.98 -13.91 -8.91
C LEU A 119 -3.44 -15.31 -8.48
N GLY A 120 -3.77 -15.43 -7.19
CA GLY A 120 -4.28 -16.69 -6.63
C GLY A 120 -3.24 -17.76 -6.36
N HIS A 121 -1.93 -17.50 -6.54
CA HIS A 121 -0.86 -18.47 -6.28
C HIS A 121 -0.14 -18.27 -4.93
N GLY A 122 -0.67 -17.42 -4.04
CA GLY A 122 -0.09 -17.16 -2.72
C GLY A 122 1.11 -16.20 -2.70
N LEU A 123 1.46 -15.61 -3.85
CA LEU A 123 2.62 -14.71 -4.00
C LEU A 123 2.60 -13.51 -3.06
N SER A 124 1.43 -13.02 -2.64
CA SER A 124 1.36 -11.91 -1.70
C SER A 124 1.93 -12.25 -0.31
N ALA A 125 1.77 -13.50 0.15
CA ALA A 125 2.39 -13.98 1.38
C ALA A 125 3.91 -14.18 1.20
N VAL A 126 4.34 -14.66 0.02
CA VAL A 126 5.76 -14.79 -0.33
C VAL A 126 6.45 -13.43 -0.28
N MET A 127 5.89 -12.44 -0.97
CA MET A 127 6.45 -11.08 -1.00
C MET A 127 6.44 -10.41 0.38
N LEU A 128 5.38 -10.61 1.17
CA LEU A 128 5.34 -10.10 2.55
C LEU A 128 6.43 -10.74 3.43
N SER A 129 6.67 -12.05 3.29
CA SER A 129 7.77 -12.73 4.00
C SER A 129 9.12 -12.16 3.56
N ALA A 130 9.34 -12.02 2.25
CA ALA A 130 10.58 -11.48 1.70
C ALA A 130 10.87 -10.06 2.21
N MET A 131 9.86 -9.18 2.30
CA MET A 131 10.03 -7.85 2.91
C MET A 131 10.46 -7.93 4.38
N ARG A 132 9.85 -8.84 5.17
CA ARG A 132 10.17 -9.01 6.59
C ARG A 132 11.58 -9.54 6.79
N ASP A 133 11.99 -10.50 5.97
CA ASP A 133 13.34 -11.06 6.00
C ASP A 133 14.38 -10.02 5.58
N ASN A 134 14.09 -9.21 4.54
CA ASN A 134 14.92 -8.09 4.14
C ASN A 134 15.05 -7.03 5.23
N ALA A 135 13.95 -6.67 5.90
CA ALA A 135 13.95 -5.75 7.02
C ALA A 135 14.82 -6.27 8.19
N ARG A 136 14.73 -7.56 8.51
CA ARG A 136 15.55 -8.20 9.54
C ARG A 136 17.04 -8.17 9.16
N ALA A 137 17.36 -8.43 7.89
CA ALA A 137 18.74 -8.37 7.38
C ALA A 137 19.34 -6.95 7.50
N HIS A 138 18.51 -5.91 7.37
CA HIS A 138 18.90 -4.51 7.58
C HIS A 138 18.90 -4.08 9.07
N GLY A 139 18.62 -5.00 9.99
CA GLY A 139 18.67 -4.75 11.43
C GLY A 139 17.45 -4.06 12.03
N PHE A 140 16.34 -3.97 11.28
CA PHE A 140 15.06 -3.52 11.83
C PHE A 140 14.47 -4.57 12.76
N ARG A 141 13.64 -4.12 13.71
CA ARG A 141 12.93 -4.99 14.67
C ARG A 141 11.45 -5.15 14.37
N GLU A 142 10.92 -4.31 13.50
CA GLU A 142 9.53 -4.35 13.07
C GLU A 142 9.37 -3.88 11.63
N VAL A 143 8.32 -4.38 10.97
CA VAL A 143 7.75 -3.81 9.76
C VAL A 143 6.36 -3.29 10.11
N VAL A 144 6.02 -2.08 9.66
CA VAL A 144 4.67 -1.54 9.74
C VAL A 144 4.04 -1.50 8.36
N ALA A 145 2.72 -1.58 8.26
CA ALA A 145 2.03 -1.51 6.96
C ALA A 145 0.71 -0.76 7.12
N PRO A 146 0.47 0.34 6.38
CA PRO A 146 -0.84 0.95 6.28
C PRO A 146 -1.64 0.12 5.27
N VAL A 147 -2.33 -0.91 5.75
CA VAL A 147 -2.97 -1.90 4.90
C VAL A 147 -4.29 -1.34 4.36
N ARG A 148 -4.39 -1.28 3.02
CA ARG A 148 -5.63 -1.06 2.28
C ARG A 148 -6.44 -2.36 2.22
N PRO A 149 -7.55 -2.54 2.97
CA PRO A 149 -8.27 -3.81 2.97
C PRO A 149 -8.93 -4.07 1.62
N ASN A 150 -8.71 -5.25 1.05
CA ASN A 150 -9.03 -5.49 -0.36
C ASN A 150 -10.49 -5.86 -0.62
N ALA A 151 -11.27 -6.19 0.40
CA ALA A 151 -12.72 -6.44 0.26
C ALA A 151 -13.59 -5.28 0.77
N LYS A 152 -13.01 -4.24 1.39
CA LYS A 152 -13.77 -3.12 2.00
C LYS A 152 -14.59 -2.32 1.00
N HIS A 153 -14.16 -2.26 -0.27
CA HIS A 153 -14.91 -1.61 -1.35
C HIS A 153 -16.31 -2.17 -1.58
N ARG A 154 -16.63 -3.38 -1.07
CA ARG A 154 -17.96 -3.99 -1.14
C ARG A 154 -18.94 -3.42 -0.11
N GLU A 155 -18.43 -2.70 0.89
CA GLU A 155 -19.20 -2.10 1.96
C GLU A 155 -18.74 -0.66 2.21
N PRO A 156 -18.81 0.24 1.21
CA PRO A 156 -18.17 1.57 1.27
C PRO A 156 -18.64 2.41 2.47
N HIS A 157 -19.89 2.25 2.90
CA HIS A 157 -20.49 2.98 4.03
C HIS A 157 -20.18 2.40 5.41
N THR A 158 -19.70 1.16 5.50
CA THR A 158 -19.30 0.59 6.80
C THR A 158 -18.08 1.36 7.33
N PRO A 159 -18.09 1.86 8.56
CA PRO A 159 -16.92 2.50 9.16
C PRO A 159 -15.72 1.55 9.14
N ILE A 160 -14.54 2.05 8.75
CA ILE A 160 -13.32 1.23 8.67
C ILE A 160 -12.95 0.61 10.02
N THR A 161 -13.23 1.32 11.13
CA THR A 161 -13.02 0.85 12.50
C THR A 161 -13.88 -0.35 12.83
N GLU A 162 -15.11 -0.41 12.32
CA GLU A 162 -15.96 -1.59 12.49
C GLU A 162 -15.46 -2.73 11.59
N TYR A 163 -15.28 -2.43 10.29
CA TYR A 163 -14.90 -3.43 9.28
C TYR A 163 -13.57 -4.13 9.62
N ALA A 164 -12.54 -3.39 10.01
CA ALA A 164 -11.20 -3.92 10.26
C ALA A 164 -11.15 -4.89 11.46
N HIS A 165 -12.09 -4.75 12.40
CA HIS A 165 -12.15 -5.56 13.62
C HIS A 165 -13.12 -6.75 13.52
N ARG A 166 -13.79 -6.94 12.38
CA ARG A 166 -14.60 -8.16 12.15
C ARG A 166 -13.70 -9.38 11.99
N VAL A 167 -14.05 -10.45 12.69
CA VAL A 167 -13.29 -11.70 12.72
C VAL A 167 -14.16 -12.89 12.36
N ARG A 168 -13.55 -13.87 11.71
CA ARG A 168 -14.14 -15.18 11.42
C ARG A 168 -14.18 -16.04 12.68
N PRO A 169 -14.89 -17.19 12.67
CA PRO A 169 -14.89 -18.13 13.80
C PRO A 169 -13.50 -18.65 14.22
N ASP A 170 -12.50 -18.60 13.32
CA ASP A 170 -11.11 -18.95 13.61
C ASP A 170 -10.29 -17.81 14.26
N GLY A 171 -10.93 -16.68 14.57
CA GLY A 171 -10.31 -15.52 15.22
C GLY A 171 -9.48 -14.64 14.27
N LEU A 172 -9.36 -14.99 12.98
CA LEU A 172 -8.65 -14.17 12.00
C LEU A 172 -9.56 -13.11 11.36
N PRO A 173 -9.00 -11.99 10.86
CA PRO A 173 -9.78 -10.97 10.16
C PRO A 173 -10.66 -11.55 9.03
N GLU A 174 -11.85 -10.98 8.87
CA GLU A 174 -12.73 -11.30 7.75
C GLU A 174 -12.13 -10.88 6.40
N ASP A 175 -11.55 -9.67 6.35
CA ASP A 175 -10.88 -9.14 5.16
C ASP A 175 -9.72 -10.06 4.73
N PRO A 176 -9.68 -10.50 3.46
CA PRO A 176 -8.65 -11.41 2.98
C PRO A 176 -7.23 -10.87 3.13
N TRP A 177 -7.01 -9.57 2.93
CA TRP A 177 -5.66 -9.00 2.97
C TRP A 177 -5.18 -8.76 4.41
N LEU A 178 -6.04 -8.23 5.28
CA LEU A 178 -5.74 -8.15 6.72
C LEU A 178 -5.43 -9.54 7.29
N ARG A 179 -6.14 -10.58 6.82
CA ARG A 179 -5.89 -11.97 7.24
C ARG A 179 -4.53 -12.50 6.80
N VAL A 180 -4.00 -12.10 5.64
CA VAL A 180 -2.63 -12.48 5.24
C VAL A 180 -1.61 -11.89 6.21
N HIS A 181 -1.76 -10.61 6.56
CA HIS A 181 -0.88 -9.96 7.54
C HIS A 181 -1.00 -10.61 8.92
N ALA A 182 -2.22 -10.87 9.42
CA ALA A 182 -2.44 -11.52 10.72
C ALA A 182 -1.81 -12.92 10.78
N ARG A 183 -1.93 -13.72 9.70
CA ARG A 183 -1.26 -15.03 9.59
C ARG A 183 0.26 -14.94 9.61
N ALA A 184 0.83 -13.83 9.15
CA ALA A 184 2.26 -13.54 9.24
C ALA A 184 2.70 -13.07 10.64
N GLY A 185 1.79 -13.04 11.62
CA GLY A 185 2.05 -12.63 13.00
C GLY A 185 1.78 -11.15 13.29
N ALA A 186 1.12 -10.45 12.37
CA ALA A 186 0.83 -9.04 12.56
C ALA A 186 -0.36 -8.78 13.46
N THR A 187 -0.35 -7.61 14.09
CA THR A 187 -1.48 -7.09 14.90
C THR A 187 -1.91 -5.72 14.39
N ILE A 188 -3.19 -5.39 14.56
CA ILE A 188 -3.70 -4.04 14.28
C ILE A 188 -3.15 -3.10 15.37
N ASP A 189 -2.51 -2.01 14.95
CA ASP A 189 -2.06 -0.93 15.83
C ASP A 189 -3.14 0.16 15.93
N SER A 190 -3.54 0.71 14.79
CA SER A 190 -4.46 1.84 14.72
C SER A 190 -5.09 1.96 13.33
N ILE A 191 -6.06 2.86 13.18
CA ILE A 191 -6.60 3.25 11.88
C ILE A 191 -5.88 4.51 11.40
N ALA A 192 -5.49 4.54 10.13
CA ALA A 192 -5.08 5.74 9.42
C ALA A 192 -6.30 6.28 8.66
N PRO A 193 -7.09 7.22 9.22
CA PRO A 193 -8.35 7.66 8.61
C PRO A 193 -8.17 8.43 7.30
N ALA A 194 -6.97 8.98 7.04
CA ALA A 194 -6.65 9.77 5.85
C ALA A 194 -5.35 9.28 5.21
N SER A 195 -5.25 7.97 5.02
CA SER A 195 -4.02 7.29 4.59
C SER A 195 -3.58 7.68 3.18
N MET A 196 -4.54 7.81 2.26
CA MET A 196 -4.31 8.33 0.91
C MET A 196 -5.39 9.38 0.61
N THR A 197 -5.01 10.50 0.00
CA THR A 197 -5.97 11.57 -0.36
C THR A 197 -5.86 11.95 -1.83
N VAL A 198 -6.95 11.74 -2.58
CA VAL A 198 -7.04 12.14 -3.99
C VAL A 198 -8.01 13.30 -4.10
N GLY A 199 -7.52 14.47 -4.47
CA GLY A 199 -8.34 15.66 -4.74
C GLY A 199 -8.11 16.13 -6.17
N ALA A 200 -9.20 16.35 -6.91
CA ALA A 200 -9.13 16.73 -8.32
C ALA A 200 -10.39 17.45 -8.79
N SER A 201 -10.33 18.03 -9.99
CA SER A 201 -11.49 18.62 -10.63
C SER A 201 -12.54 17.57 -10.99
N LEU A 202 -13.81 17.99 -11.13
CA LEU A 202 -14.86 17.06 -11.57
C LEU A 202 -14.61 16.48 -12.97
N GLU A 203 -13.93 17.23 -13.85
CA GLU A 203 -13.55 16.75 -15.18
C GLU A 203 -12.60 15.56 -15.09
N GLU A 204 -11.59 15.65 -14.21
CA GLU A 204 -10.64 14.57 -13.97
C GLU A 204 -11.34 13.35 -13.35
N TRP A 205 -12.20 13.57 -12.35
CA TRP A 205 -13.00 12.50 -11.74
C TRP A 205 -13.90 11.79 -12.75
N ARG A 206 -14.58 12.54 -13.63
CA ARG A 206 -15.39 11.97 -14.73
C ARG A 206 -14.52 11.15 -15.67
N ARG A 207 -13.32 11.62 -16.02
CA ARG A 207 -12.38 10.90 -16.89
C ARG A 207 -11.91 9.59 -16.27
N TRP A 208 -11.52 9.59 -14.99
CA TRP A 208 -10.97 8.42 -14.30
C TRP A 208 -12.02 7.35 -13.99
N THR A 209 -13.27 7.76 -13.77
CA THR A 209 -14.31 6.86 -13.22
C THR A 209 -15.45 6.58 -14.19
N GLY A 210 -15.65 7.43 -15.21
CA GLY A 210 -16.84 7.43 -16.05
C GLY A 210 -18.13 7.85 -15.35
N LEU A 211 -18.07 8.28 -14.09
CA LEU A 211 -19.23 8.69 -13.29
C LEU A 211 -19.53 10.19 -13.47
N PRO A 212 -20.79 10.62 -13.29
CA PRO A 212 -21.20 11.98 -13.61
C PRO A 212 -20.65 13.06 -12.68
N PHE A 213 -20.53 12.80 -11.37
CA PHE A 213 -20.08 13.80 -10.39
C PHE A 213 -20.86 15.14 -10.44
N ASP A 214 -22.19 15.04 -10.65
CA ASP A 214 -23.07 16.21 -10.81
C ASP A 214 -23.88 16.56 -9.54
N THR A 215 -23.92 15.65 -8.57
CA THR A 215 -24.71 15.82 -7.33
C THR A 215 -23.77 16.09 -6.15
N PRO A 216 -24.10 17.06 -5.27
CA PRO A 216 -23.34 17.29 -4.06
C PRO A 216 -23.45 16.10 -3.10
N GLY A 217 -22.35 15.76 -2.45
CA GLY A 217 -22.30 14.71 -1.44
C GLY A 217 -21.49 13.48 -1.83
N ASP A 218 -21.88 12.34 -1.30
CA ASP A 218 -21.11 11.10 -1.38
C ASP A 218 -21.41 10.37 -2.69
N VAL A 219 -20.38 10.12 -3.49
CA VAL A 219 -20.44 9.36 -4.73
C VAL A 219 -19.74 8.03 -4.54
N GLU A 220 -20.46 6.93 -4.76
CA GLU A 220 -19.85 5.60 -4.76
C GLU A 220 -19.05 5.38 -6.04
N VAL A 221 -17.74 5.20 -5.88
CA VAL A 221 -16.83 4.89 -6.99
C VAL A 221 -16.41 3.43 -6.89
N PRO A 222 -16.57 2.62 -7.95
CA PRO A 222 -16.12 1.23 -7.95
C PRO A 222 -14.65 1.09 -7.53
N GLY A 223 -14.40 0.25 -6.53
CA GLY A 223 -13.05 0.00 -6.00
C GLY A 223 -12.59 0.97 -4.90
N ALA A 224 -13.30 2.07 -4.65
CA ALA A 224 -13.04 2.96 -3.51
C ALA A 224 -13.47 2.30 -2.20
N LEU A 225 -12.73 2.53 -1.11
CA LEU A 225 -13.03 1.93 0.19
C LEU A 225 -14.14 2.67 0.96
N VAL A 226 -14.35 3.93 0.61
CA VAL A 226 -15.37 4.85 1.13
C VAL A 226 -15.87 5.73 -0.02
N PRO A 227 -17.02 6.40 0.10
CA PRO A 227 -17.49 7.31 -0.93
C PRO A 227 -16.53 8.48 -1.20
N VAL A 228 -16.56 8.99 -2.43
CA VAL A 228 -15.85 10.22 -2.81
C VAL A 228 -16.76 11.41 -2.53
N ARG A 229 -16.24 12.43 -1.85
CA ARG A 229 -16.98 13.63 -1.53
C ARG A 229 -16.97 14.59 -2.73
N CYS A 230 -18.11 14.73 -3.40
CA CYS A 230 -18.33 15.62 -4.53
C CYS A 230 -18.85 17.00 -4.05
N GLU A 231 -18.21 18.07 -4.52
CA GLU A 231 -18.59 19.46 -4.25
C GLU A 231 -18.78 20.19 -5.60
N PRO A 232 -19.89 19.92 -6.32
CA PRO A 232 -20.04 20.35 -7.71
C PRO A 232 -20.09 21.87 -7.85
N GLU A 233 -20.66 22.59 -6.88
CA GLU A 233 -20.70 24.05 -6.84
C GLU A 233 -19.29 24.67 -6.73
N ARG A 234 -18.31 23.89 -6.27
CA ARG A 234 -16.90 24.30 -6.16
C ARG A 234 -16.01 23.69 -7.24
N GLY A 235 -16.55 22.81 -8.09
CA GLY A 235 -15.83 22.23 -9.22
C GLY A 235 -14.81 21.14 -8.88
N TYR A 236 -14.89 20.50 -7.71
CA TYR A 236 -13.95 19.45 -7.31
C TYR A 236 -14.63 18.28 -6.59
N ALA A 237 -13.92 17.15 -6.51
CA ALA A 237 -14.24 16.08 -5.57
C ALA A 237 -12.97 15.59 -4.85
N VAL A 238 -13.15 15.06 -3.63
CA VAL A 238 -12.07 14.57 -2.77
C VAL A 238 -12.39 13.19 -2.25
N TYR A 239 -11.46 12.27 -2.44
CA TYR A 239 -11.46 10.95 -1.86
C TYR A 239 -10.43 10.90 -0.74
N VAL A 240 -10.85 10.47 0.45
CA VAL A 240 -9.99 10.30 1.63
C VAL A 240 -10.06 8.83 2.04
N GLU A 241 -9.04 8.07 1.65
CA GLU A 241 -9.00 6.63 1.89
C GLU A 241 -8.49 6.30 3.30
N PRO A 242 -9.22 5.48 4.07
CA PRO A 242 -8.69 4.93 5.30
C PRO A 242 -7.88 3.65 5.04
N ASN A 243 -6.79 3.48 5.78
CA ASN A 243 -6.06 2.20 5.87
C ASN A 243 -5.95 1.75 7.33
N VAL A 244 -5.53 0.49 7.52
CA VAL A 244 -5.37 -0.14 8.83
C VAL A 244 -3.88 -0.35 9.08
N TRP A 245 -3.33 0.32 10.10
CA TRP A 245 -1.95 0.09 10.50
C TRP A 245 -1.79 -1.30 11.10
N MET A 246 -0.97 -2.13 10.47
CA MET A 246 -0.59 -3.45 10.94
C MET A 246 0.90 -3.45 11.33
N ARG A 247 1.23 -3.95 12.52
CA ARG A 247 2.62 -4.12 12.98
C ARG A 247 3.05 -5.57 12.91
N HIS A 248 4.23 -5.80 12.35
CA HIS A 248 4.89 -7.10 12.25
C HIS A 248 6.16 -7.08 13.10
N PRO A 249 6.19 -7.78 14.24
CA PRO A 249 7.46 -8.06 14.89
C PRO A 249 8.33 -8.97 14.00
N LEU A 250 9.65 -8.73 14.00
CA LEU A 250 10.65 -9.47 13.21
C LEU A 250 11.48 -10.43 14.06
#